data_AF-A0A1G0KZG0-F1
#
_entry.id   AF-A0A1G0KZG0-F1
#
_cell.length_a   1.000
_cell.length_b   1.000
_cell.length_c   1.000
_cell.angle_alpha   90.00
_cell.angle_beta   90.00
_cell.angle_gamma   90.00
#
_symmetry.space_group_name_H-M   'P 1'
#
loop_
_entity.id
_entity.type
_entity.pdbx_description
1 polymer ?
#
loop_
_entity_poly.entity_id
_entity_poly.type
_entity_poly.pdbx_seq_one_letter_code
_entity_poly.pdbx_strand_id
1 'polypeptide(L)'
;DREAVLAIACEQGTRTSHAAILAHSIGIPAVVGLRDVLDRVTTGEMVVLDGWSGTLQVEPQPADIEKAQRSDARRRALERDLALAVDQPAVTRDGRTLVLRANLDLPEELDQAVRHRAEGIGLLRTEFLVVGRGKMPTEDEQVRLYARIGTAFAGQDVVIRTFDLGGDKFPAGFRTTAEGNPFLGWRAIRVCLDRPEVFRPQVRAILRAAAHAQLKLMIPLVTTVEEVEATRAIVAEEAAALRTAGIEAAESVPVGVMVETPAAVLVADRLAEVADFLSVGTNDLVQYTLAVDRGNARLADRFTPHHPAILRALAQVRAAADAAGKEVSVCGGMASDPVSAFLLLGLGYRTLSVAAPSLPLIRWLVRRVDAGEAAACATALCAARTAAAVTARARAALGRAVDLKLIEPDA
;
A
#
# COMPACT_ATOMS: atom_id res chain seq x y z
N ASP A 1 16.82 7.52 -29.99
CA ASP A 1 16.21 6.34 -30.61
C ASP A 1 15.98 5.30 -29.51
N ARG A 2 14.73 4.86 -29.29
CA ARG A 2 14.38 3.99 -28.15
C ARG A 2 14.92 2.57 -28.31
N GLU A 3 15.22 2.15 -29.54
CA GLU A 3 15.80 0.83 -29.81
C GLU A 3 17.33 0.82 -29.65
N ALA A 4 17.98 1.98 -29.66
CA ALA A 4 19.43 2.10 -29.58
C ALA A 4 19.98 2.28 -28.15
N VAL A 5 19.16 2.78 -27.22
CA VAL A 5 19.57 3.06 -25.83
C VAL A 5 19.06 1.97 -24.90
N LEU A 6 19.97 1.14 -24.38
CA LEU A 6 19.63 0.00 -23.52
C LEU A 6 19.58 0.34 -22.03
N ALA A 7 20.33 1.34 -21.59
CA ALA A 7 20.47 1.75 -20.20
C ALA A 7 21.04 3.18 -20.11
N ILE A 8 20.89 3.83 -18.96
CA ILE A 8 21.47 5.14 -18.67
C ILE A 8 22.32 5.05 -17.38
N ALA A 9 23.60 5.39 -17.47
CA ALA A 9 24.49 5.54 -16.33
C ALA A 9 24.90 7.02 -16.22
N CYS A 10 24.73 7.63 -15.05
CA CYS A 10 25.11 9.03 -14.84
C CYS A 10 25.92 9.22 -13.56
N GLU A 11 26.94 10.06 -13.67
CA GLU A 11 27.79 10.44 -12.55
C GLU A 11 27.08 11.37 -11.57
N GLN A 12 26.30 12.29 -12.14
CA GLN A 12 25.51 13.27 -11.41
C GLN A 12 24.02 12.97 -11.54
N GLY A 13 23.26 13.45 -10.55
CA GLY A 13 21.82 13.33 -10.51
C GLY A 13 21.34 12.46 -9.35
N THR A 14 20.06 12.62 -9.03
CA THR A 14 19.35 11.83 -8.02
C THR A 14 18.26 11.02 -8.71
N ARG A 15 17.63 10.08 -7.98
CA ARG A 15 16.47 9.32 -8.48
C ARG A 15 15.33 10.21 -8.98
N THR A 16 15.29 11.48 -8.57
CA THR A 16 14.29 12.48 -8.98
C THR A 16 14.76 13.40 -10.11
N SER A 17 15.93 13.16 -10.69
CA SER A 17 16.42 13.94 -11.83
C SER A 17 15.57 13.70 -13.08
N HIS A 18 15.48 14.70 -13.96
CA HIS A 18 14.67 14.62 -15.18
C HIS A 18 15.06 13.41 -16.06
N ALA A 19 16.37 13.09 -16.14
CA ALA A 19 16.87 11.92 -16.86
C ALA A 19 16.42 10.59 -16.21
N ALA A 20 16.48 10.47 -14.88
CA ALA A 20 16.04 9.27 -14.17
C ALA A 20 14.52 9.05 -14.30
N ILE A 21 13.73 10.13 -14.21
CA ILE A 21 12.28 10.09 -14.40
C ILE A 21 11.94 9.68 -15.85
N LEU A 22 12.61 10.28 -16.84
CA LEU A 22 12.42 9.92 -18.24
C LEU A 22 12.77 8.45 -18.50
N ALA A 23 13.93 7.99 -18.04
CA ALA A 23 14.37 6.61 -18.19
C ALA A 23 13.36 5.62 -17.60
N HIS A 24 12.85 5.92 -16.40
CA HIS A 24 11.81 5.15 -15.76
C HIS A 24 10.52 5.12 -16.59
N SER A 25 10.07 6.27 -17.14
CA SER A 25 8.85 6.37 -17.93
C SER A 25 8.90 5.57 -19.25
N ILE A 26 10.10 5.37 -19.81
CA ILE A 26 10.32 4.62 -21.05
C ILE A 26 10.80 3.19 -20.81
N GLY A 27 10.86 2.75 -19.55
CA GLY A 27 11.19 1.37 -19.17
C GLY A 27 12.67 0.99 -19.36
N ILE A 28 13.57 1.97 -19.38
CA ILE A 28 15.02 1.74 -19.53
C ILE A 28 15.69 1.82 -18.15
N PRO A 29 16.51 0.82 -17.77
CA PRO A 29 17.29 0.86 -16.54
C PRO A 29 18.16 2.11 -16.45
N ALA A 30 18.13 2.79 -15.30
CA ALA A 30 18.97 3.96 -15.06
C ALA A 30 19.58 3.95 -13.67
N VAL A 31 20.89 4.21 -13.61
CA VAL A 31 21.63 4.39 -12.36
C VAL A 31 22.30 5.76 -12.40
N VAL A 32 22.07 6.54 -11.35
CA VAL A 32 22.56 7.92 -11.21
C VAL A 32 23.36 8.04 -9.92
N GLY A 33 24.33 8.95 -9.89
CA GLY A 33 25.22 9.11 -8.75
C GLY A 33 26.37 8.08 -8.71
N LEU A 34 26.69 7.46 -9.85
CA LEU A 34 27.87 6.59 -9.98
C LEU A 34 29.13 7.45 -9.87
N ARG A 35 30.07 7.12 -8.97
CA ARG A 35 31.29 7.92 -8.85
C ARG A 35 32.29 7.55 -9.95
N ASP A 36 32.92 8.57 -10.52
CA ASP A 36 34.04 8.45 -11.47
C ASP A 36 33.72 7.57 -12.70
N VAL A 37 32.46 7.55 -13.14
CA VAL A 37 32.01 6.73 -14.27
C VAL A 37 32.58 7.23 -15.60
N LEU A 38 32.72 8.55 -15.76
CA LEU A 38 33.22 9.18 -16.99
C LEU A 38 34.73 8.98 -17.15
N ASP A 39 35.45 8.86 -16.03
CA ASP A 39 36.89 8.57 -16.02
C ASP A 39 37.20 7.07 -16.20
N ARG A 40 36.22 6.21 -15.90
CA ARG A 40 36.39 4.75 -15.88
C ARG A 40 35.81 4.02 -17.08
N VAL A 41 35.01 4.68 -17.92
CA VAL A 41 34.36 4.06 -19.08
C VAL A 41 34.73 4.79 -20.36
N THR A 42 35.27 4.06 -21.33
CA THR A 42 35.60 4.59 -22.66
C THR A 42 34.50 4.24 -23.66
N THR A 43 34.25 5.14 -24.62
CA THR A 43 33.35 4.88 -25.74
C THR A 43 33.74 3.60 -26.48
N GLY A 44 32.79 2.67 -26.62
CA GLY A 44 32.97 1.38 -27.29
C GLY A 44 33.22 0.20 -26.35
N GLU A 45 33.40 0.45 -25.05
CA GLU A 45 33.54 -0.61 -24.05
C GLU A 45 32.21 -1.30 -23.73
N MET A 46 32.28 -2.61 -23.46
CA MET A 46 31.16 -3.37 -22.95
C MET A 46 30.99 -3.07 -21.46
N VAL A 47 29.75 -2.81 -21.05
CA VAL A 47 29.38 -2.59 -19.65
C VAL A 47 28.11 -3.36 -19.31
N VAL A 48 27.97 -3.76 -18.04
CA VAL A 48 26.72 -4.29 -17.50
C VAL A 48 26.18 -3.31 -16.47
N LEU A 49 24.99 -2.77 -16.73
CA LEU A 49 24.29 -1.91 -15.78
C LEU A 49 23.17 -2.70 -15.09
N ASP A 50 23.22 -2.76 -13.76
CA ASP A 50 22.18 -3.37 -12.95
C ASP A 50 21.42 -2.30 -12.18
N GLY A 51 20.19 -2.04 -12.62
CA GLY A 51 19.29 -1.08 -12.00
C GLY A 51 18.73 -1.51 -10.64
N TRP A 52 18.79 -2.81 -10.28
CA TRP A 52 18.35 -3.30 -8.96
C TRP A 52 19.40 -3.03 -7.91
N SER A 53 20.63 -3.49 -8.14
CA SER A 53 21.75 -3.29 -7.22
C SER A 53 22.35 -1.88 -7.30
N GLY A 54 21.97 -1.11 -8.33
CA GLY A 54 22.49 0.24 -8.56
C GLY A 54 23.97 0.24 -8.95
N THR A 55 24.43 -0.81 -9.63
CA THR A 55 25.84 -1.00 -9.98
C THR A 55 26.07 -0.87 -11.48
N LEU A 56 27.26 -0.40 -11.84
CA LEU A 56 27.79 -0.46 -13.20
C LEU A 56 29.08 -1.26 -13.17
N GLN A 57 29.10 -2.37 -13.89
CA GLN A 57 30.29 -3.19 -14.07
C GLN A 57 30.97 -2.81 -15.39
N VAL A 58 32.20 -2.32 -15.27
CA VAL A 58 33.11 -2.00 -16.38
C VAL A 58 33.99 -3.22 -16.66
N GLU A 59 34.28 -3.48 -17.93
CA GLU A 59 35.04 -4.66 -18.38
C GLU A 59 34.50 -5.99 -17.81
N PRO A 60 33.20 -6.29 -18.00
CA PRO A 60 32.59 -7.51 -17.46
C PRO A 60 33.22 -8.76 -18.09
N GLN A 61 33.44 -9.80 -17.28
CA GLN A 61 33.91 -11.07 -17.81
C GLN A 61 32.79 -11.76 -18.61
N PRO A 62 33.09 -12.68 -19.53
CA PRO A 62 32.06 -13.39 -20.30
C PRO A 62 30.96 -14.03 -19.44
N ALA A 63 31.33 -14.54 -18.26
CA ALA A 63 30.38 -15.10 -17.29
C ALA A 63 29.41 -14.05 -16.70
N ASP A 64 29.87 -12.81 -16.49
CA ASP A 64 29.05 -11.71 -15.99
C ASP A 64 28.04 -11.25 -17.06
N ILE A 65 28.48 -11.19 -18.32
CA ILE A 65 27.61 -10.89 -19.46
C ILE A 65 26.52 -11.96 -19.60
N GLU A 66 26.89 -13.25 -19.54
CA GLU A 66 25.92 -14.34 -19.62
C GLU A 66 24.93 -14.33 -18.44
N LYS A 67 25.40 -14.00 -17.23
CA LYS A 67 24.54 -13.81 -16.05
C LYS A 67 23.55 -12.66 -16.27
N ALA A 68 24.03 -11.51 -16.75
CA ALA A 68 23.21 -10.34 -17.02
C ALA A 68 22.16 -10.61 -18.12
N GLN A 69 22.56 -11.24 -19.22
CA GLN A 69 21.65 -11.62 -20.30
C GLN A 69 20.56 -12.59 -19.84
N ARG A 70 20.90 -13.58 -19.01
CA ARG A 70 19.91 -14.49 -18.40
C ARG A 70 18.95 -13.76 -17.48
N SER A 71 19.45 -12.81 -16.68
CA SER A 71 18.62 -11.98 -15.80
C SER A 71 17.65 -11.11 -16.62
N ASP A 72 18.14 -10.45 -17.67
CA ASP A 72 17.31 -9.61 -18.55
C ASP A 72 16.25 -10.44 -19.30
N ALA A 73 16.62 -11.62 -19.81
CA ALA A 73 15.68 -12.52 -20.47
C ALA A 73 14.56 -12.98 -19.52
N ARG A 74 14.90 -13.29 -18.27
CA ARG A 74 13.94 -13.65 -17.20
C ARG A 74 13.01 -12.49 -16.85
N ARG A 75 13.56 -11.27 -16.68
CA ARG A 75 12.79 -10.05 -16.43
C ARG A 75 11.76 -9.81 -17.55
N ARG A 76 12.21 -9.82 -18.81
CA ARG A 76 11.31 -9.64 -19.97
C ARG A 76 10.25 -10.74 -20.06
N ALA A 77 10.59 -11.97 -19.68
CA ALA A 77 9.62 -13.05 -19.61
C ALA A 77 8.56 -12.80 -18.53
N LEU A 78 8.98 -12.37 -17.34
CA LEU A 78 8.07 -11.98 -16.27
C LEU A 78 7.17 -10.81 -16.72
N GLU A 79 7.71 -9.76 -17.33
CA GLU A 79 6.92 -8.61 -17.82
C GLU A 79 5.80 -9.02 -18.78
N ARG A 80 6.08 -9.96 -19.70
CA ARG A 80 5.06 -10.53 -20.59
C ARG A 80 4.00 -11.31 -19.80
N ASP A 81 4.43 -12.14 -18.86
CA ASP A 81 3.56 -12.89 -17.96
C ASP A 81 2.65 -11.97 -17.12
N LEU A 82 3.18 -10.87 -16.62
CA LEU A 82 2.45 -9.87 -15.84
C LEU A 82 1.42 -9.13 -16.70
N ALA A 83 1.80 -8.73 -17.92
CA ALA A 83 0.88 -8.10 -18.86
C ALA A 83 -0.30 -9.02 -19.19
N LEU A 84 -0.05 -10.32 -19.37
CA LEU A 84 -1.10 -11.33 -19.57
C LEU A 84 -1.94 -11.57 -18.32
N ALA A 85 -1.38 -11.40 -17.13
CA ALA A 85 -2.08 -11.62 -15.87
C ALA A 85 -3.12 -10.54 -15.58
N VAL A 86 -2.98 -9.32 -16.11
CA VAL A 86 -3.88 -8.17 -15.83
C VAL A 86 -5.35 -8.51 -16.04
N ASP A 87 -5.70 -9.17 -17.14
CA ASP A 87 -7.09 -9.52 -17.46
C ASP A 87 -7.55 -10.85 -16.84
N GLN A 88 -6.73 -11.49 -16.00
CA GLN A 88 -7.05 -12.79 -15.38
C GLN A 88 -7.64 -12.62 -13.96
N PRO A 89 -8.54 -13.50 -13.53
CA PRO A 89 -9.05 -13.46 -12.16
C PRO A 89 -7.96 -13.86 -11.16
N ALA A 90 -7.91 -13.18 -10.01
CA ALA A 90 -6.99 -13.49 -8.92
C ALA A 90 -7.50 -14.72 -8.14
N VAL A 91 -7.29 -15.91 -8.71
CA VAL A 91 -7.74 -17.19 -8.15
C VAL A 91 -6.53 -18.11 -8.01
N THR A 92 -6.35 -18.66 -6.82
CA THR A 92 -5.31 -19.64 -6.48
C THR A 92 -5.48 -20.97 -7.22
N ARG A 93 -4.44 -21.80 -7.24
CA ARG A 93 -4.47 -23.09 -7.95
C ARG A 93 -5.54 -24.06 -7.40
N ASP A 94 -5.85 -23.96 -6.11
CA ASP A 94 -6.93 -24.68 -5.42
C ASP A 94 -8.27 -23.93 -5.39
N GLY A 95 -8.42 -22.91 -6.24
CA GLY A 95 -9.72 -22.29 -6.52
C GLY A 95 -10.17 -21.24 -5.52
N ARG A 96 -9.30 -20.73 -4.64
CA ARG A 96 -9.65 -19.62 -3.75
C ARG A 96 -9.46 -18.27 -4.43
N THR A 97 -10.53 -17.49 -4.48
CA THR A 97 -10.56 -16.13 -5.03
C THR A 97 -10.04 -15.09 -4.04
N LEU A 98 -9.31 -14.11 -4.57
CA LEU A 98 -8.85 -12.92 -3.89
C LEU A 98 -9.38 -11.69 -4.62
N VAL A 99 -9.78 -10.67 -3.86
CA VAL A 99 -10.12 -9.35 -4.37
C VAL A 99 -8.87 -8.48 -4.28
N LEU A 100 -8.40 -7.98 -5.43
CA LEU A 100 -7.23 -7.11 -5.50
C LEU A 100 -7.65 -5.67 -5.79
N ARG A 101 -7.58 -4.83 -4.76
CA ARG A 101 -7.86 -3.39 -4.83
C ARG A 101 -6.58 -2.58 -5.01
N ALA A 102 -6.71 -1.34 -5.46
CA ALA A 102 -5.61 -0.39 -5.50
C ALA A 102 -5.57 0.52 -4.28
N ASN A 103 -4.36 0.85 -3.85
CA ASN A 103 -4.07 2.03 -3.03
C ASN A 103 -3.84 3.22 -3.98
N LEU A 104 -4.40 4.37 -3.62
CA LEU A 104 -4.16 5.65 -4.29
C LEU A 104 -3.59 6.64 -3.28
N ASP A 105 -2.36 7.06 -3.55
CA ASP A 105 -1.65 8.11 -2.81
C ASP A 105 -1.84 9.47 -3.47
N LEU A 106 -2.01 9.46 -4.79
CA LEU A 106 -2.24 10.62 -5.63
C LEU A 106 -3.37 10.36 -6.65
N PRO A 107 -4.18 11.37 -7.02
CA PRO A 107 -5.26 11.23 -8.00
C PRO A 107 -4.81 10.76 -9.40
N GLU A 108 -3.55 11.01 -9.75
CA GLU A 108 -2.94 10.66 -11.03
C GLU A 108 -2.72 9.15 -11.17
N GLU A 109 -2.66 8.42 -10.05
CA GLU A 109 -2.51 6.96 -10.03
C GLU A 109 -3.82 6.23 -10.43
N LEU A 110 -4.94 6.96 -10.52
CA LEU A 110 -6.24 6.41 -10.87
C LEU A 110 -6.20 5.68 -12.23
N ASP A 111 -5.59 6.30 -13.24
CA ASP A 111 -5.54 5.73 -14.59
C ASP A 111 -4.75 4.42 -14.59
N GLN A 112 -3.70 4.32 -13.78
CA GLN A 112 -2.91 3.10 -13.65
C GLN A 112 -3.70 2.00 -12.94
N ALA A 113 -4.43 2.33 -11.87
CA ALA A 113 -5.28 1.38 -11.16
C ALA A 113 -6.36 0.78 -12.08
N VAL A 114 -6.98 1.62 -12.92
CA VAL A 114 -7.96 1.17 -13.94
C VAL A 114 -7.29 0.29 -15.00
N ARG A 115 -6.14 0.71 -15.54
CA ARG A 115 -5.38 -0.09 -16.54
C ARG A 115 -4.98 -1.46 -16.01
N HIS A 116 -4.65 -1.57 -14.72
CA HIS A 116 -4.29 -2.83 -14.07
C HIS A 116 -5.49 -3.60 -13.49
N ARG A 117 -6.73 -3.22 -13.86
CA ARG A 117 -7.97 -3.92 -13.48
C ARG A 117 -8.10 -4.09 -11.96
N ALA A 118 -7.86 -3.01 -11.20
CA ALA A 118 -8.15 -3.01 -9.77
C ALA A 118 -9.65 -3.29 -9.53
N GLU A 119 -9.95 -4.07 -8.50
CA GLU A 119 -11.31 -4.45 -8.09
C GLU A 119 -11.85 -3.47 -7.04
N GLY A 120 -11.77 -2.18 -7.37
CA GLY A 120 -12.04 -1.05 -6.46
C GLY A 120 -10.78 -0.46 -5.82
N ILE A 121 -10.99 0.50 -4.92
CA ILE A 121 -9.94 1.19 -4.15
C ILE A 121 -10.06 0.77 -2.69
N GLY A 122 -9.02 0.15 -2.14
CA GLY A 122 -9.01 -0.31 -0.75
C GLY A 122 -8.36 0.70 0.20
N LEU A 123 -7.69 1.72 -0.35
CA LEU A 123 -7.19 2.86 0.41
C LEU A 123 -6.98 4.06 -0.52
N LEU A 124 -7.79 5.10 -0.37
CA LEU A 124 -7.47 6.44 -0.84
C LEU A 124 -6.87 7.24 0.32
N ARG A 125 -5.59 7.57 0.22
CA ARG A 125 -4.92 8.51 1.13
C ARG A 125 -5.37 9.92 0.78
N THR A 126 -5.83 10.70 1.76
CA THR A 126 -6.40 12.03 1.51
C THR A 126 -5.43 13.17 1.84
N GLU A 127 -4.23 12.85 2.33
CA GLU A 127 -3.27 13.85 2.80
C GLU A 127 -2.73 14.74 1.68
N PHE A 128 -2.70 14.27 0.42
CA PHE A 128 -2.30 15.09 -0.73
C PHE A 128 -3.21 16.31 -0.96
N LEU A 129 -4.44 16.29 -0.43
CA LEU A 129 -5.35 17.44 -0.47
C LEU A 129 -4.93 18.56 0.49
N VAL A 130 -3.99 18.31 1.39
CA VAL A 130 -3.63 19.19 2.51
C VAL A 130 -2.15 19.53 2.51
N VAL A 131 -1.28 18.53 2.32
CA VAL A 131 0.18 18.70 2.36
C VAL A 131 0.64 19.68 1.28
N GLY A 132 1.49 20.64 1.68
CA GLY A 132 2.03 21.66 0.78
C GLY A 132 1.04 22.77 0.39
N ARG A 133 -0.20 22.75 0.92
CA ARG A 133 -1.20 23.80 0.67
C ARG A 133 -1.21 24.85 1.77
N GLY A 134 -1.61 26.08 1.41
CA GLY A 134 -1.78 27.18 2.36
C GLY A 134 -3.09 27.11 3.17
N LYS A 135 -4.08 26.34 2.70
CA LYS A 135 -5.43 26.22 3.29
C LYS A 135 -5.94 24.79 3.18
N MET A 136 -6.89 24.42 4.04
CA MET A 136 -7.64 23.17 3.92
C MET A 136 -8.43 23.13 2.60
N PRO A 137 -8.62 21.94 2.01
CA PRO A 137 -9.46 21.76 0.84
C PRO A 137 -10.92 22.06 1.16
N THR A 138 -11.62 22.69 0.21
CA THR A 138 -13.05 22.95 0.31
C THR A 138 -13.86 21.65 0.18
N GLU A 139 -15.09 21.65 0.69
CA GLU A 139 -16.01 20.51 0.54
C GLU A 139 -16.22 20.15 -0.94
N ASP A 140 -16.44 21.14 -1.82
CA ASP A 140 -16.70 20.87 -3.24
C ASP A 140 -15.48 20.33 -3.99
N GLU A 141 -14.25 20.75 -3.63
CA GLU A 141 -13.03 20.15 -4.18
C GLU A 141 -12.94 18.67 -3.84
N GLN A 142 -13.28 18.30 -2.60
CA GLN A 142 -13.30 16.93 -2.13
C GLN A 142 -14.39 16.12 -2.82
N VAL A 143 -15.62 16.67 -2.95
CA VAL A 143 -16.73 16.01 -3.66
C VAL A 143 -16.33 15.68 -5.10
N ARG A 144 -15.75 16.63 -5.84
CA ARG A 144 -15.34 16.40 -7.24
C ARG A 144 -14.33 15.26 -7.35
N LEU A 145 -13.36 15.21 -6.46
CA LEU A 145 -12.36 14.15 -6.43
C LEU A 145 -13.00 12.79 -6.11
N TYR A 146 -13.78 12.71 -5.02
CA TYR A 146 -14.38 11.45 -4.59
C TYR A 146 -15.38 10.92 -5.61
N ALA A 147 -16.17 11.80 -6.23
CA ALA A 147 -17.08 11.44 -7.32
C ALA A 147 -16.33 10.95 -8.57
N ARG A 148 -15.20 11.57 -8.95
CA ARG A 148 -14.36 11.12 -10.07
C ARG A 148 -13.86 9.70 -9.83
N ILE A 149 -13.33 9.42 -8.64
CA ILE A 149 -12.81 8.09 -8.29
C ILE A 149 -13.95 7.07 -8.22
N GLY A 150 -15.07 7.42 -7.56
CA GLY A 150 -16.25 6.57 -7.48
C GLY A 150 -16.83 6.21 -8.86
N THR A 151 -16.83 7.15 -9.80
CA THR A 151 -17.28 6.91 -11.18
C THR A 151 -16.35 5.97 -11.95
N ALA A 152 -15.03 6.11 -11.75
CA ALA A 152 -14.04 5.23 -12.38
C ALA A 152 -14.13 3.76 -11.91
N PHE A 153 -14.67 3.55 -10.71
CA PHE A 153 -14.89 2.23 -10.10
C PHE A 153 -16.38 1.98 -9.81
N ALA A 154 -17.25 2.34 -10.75
CA ALA A 154 -18.70 2.18 -10.59
C ALA A 154 -19.07 0.73 -10.23
N GLY A 155 -19.84 0.57 -9.14
CA GLY A 155 -20.25 -0.74 -8.61
C GLY A 155 -19.16 -1.49 -7.82
N GLN A 156 -18.04 -0.84 -7.52
CA GLN A 156 -16.98 -1.38 -6.68
C GLN A 156 -16.70 -0.44 -5.50
N ASP A 157 -16.20 -1.03 -4.42
CA ASP A 157 -15.88 -0.28 -3.20
C ASP A 157 -14.73 0.71 -3.43
N VAL A 158 -14.92 1.95 -2.96
CA VAL A 158 -13.87 2.96 -2.83
C VAL A 158 -13.76 3.36 -1.36
N VAL A 159 -12.69 2.89 -0.71
CA VAL A 159 -12.41 3.15 0.70
C VAL A 159 -11.60 4.44 0.83
N ILE A 160 -12.24 5.48 1.34
CA ILE A 160 -11.64 6.79 1.60
C ILE A 160 -11.18 6.83 3.04
N ARG A 161 -9.88 7.00 3.26
CA ARG A 161 -9.33 7.21 4.60
C ARG A 161 -9.51 8.66 5.00
N THR A 162 -10.00 8.91 6.21
CA THR A 162 -10.05 10.27 6.76
C THR A 162 -8.63 10.83 6.87
N PHE A 163 -8.50 12.14 7.06
CA PHE A 163 -7.18 12.77 7.07
C PHE A 163 -6.27 12.17 8.16
N ASP A 164 -5.12 11.62 7.76
CA ASP A 164 -4.01 11.28 8.65
C ASP A 164 -3.06 12.48 8.80
N LEU A 165 -3.58 13.58 9.36
CA LEU A 165 -2.80 14.79 9.66
C LEU A 165 -1.89 14.55 10.85
N GLY A 166 -0.65 15.02 10.84
CA GLY A 166 0.28 14.85 11.95
C GLY A 166 1.72 15.14 11.53
N GLY A 167 2.55 15.61 12.45
CA GLY A 167 3.94 15.94 12.16
C GLY A 167 4.09 16.95 11.02
N ASP A 168 4.68 16.51 9.91
CA ASP A 168 4.95 17.30 8.70
C ASP A 168 3.73 17.44 7.76
N LYS A 169 2.61 16.79 8.06
CA LYS A 169 1.45 16.69 7.15
C LYS A 169 0.38 17.78 7.34
N PHE A 170 0.67 18.82 8.12
CA PHE A 170 -0.26 19.94 8.30
C PHE A 170 -0.14 20.94 7.14
N PRO A 171 -1.24 21.63 6.74
CA PRO A 171 -1.13 22.70 5.77
C PRO A 171 -0.37 23.87 6.40
N ALA A 172 0.29 24.70 5.58
CA ALA A 172 1.22 25.72 6.06
C ALA A 172 0.58 26.75 7.02
N GLY A 173 -0.74 26.98 6.91
CA GLY A 173 -1.50 27.87 7.79
C GLY A 173 -1.92 27.26 9.12
N PHE A 174 -1.75 25.95 9.33
CA PHE A 174 -2.19 25.25 10.53
C PHE A 174 -1.07 25.26 11.58
N ARG A 175 -1.23 26.12 12.58
CA ARG A 175 -0.24 26.27 13.66
C ARG A 175 -0.36 25.10 14.63
N THR A 176 0.65 24.24 14.65
CA THR A 176 0.83 23.23 15.69
C THR A 176 2.08 23.53 16.51
N THR A 177 2.07 23.11 17.77
CA THR A 177 3.29 23.03 18.57
C THR A 177 4.12 21.85 18.08
N ALA A 178 5.42 22.06 17.90
CA ALA A 178 6.32 20.97 17.58
C ALA A 178 6.27 19.90 18.69
N GLU A 179 5.99 18.66 18.30
CA GLU A 179 5.97 17.53 19.23
C GLU A 179 7.31 16.79 19.19
N GLY A 180 7.78 16.34 20.35
CA GLY A 180 9.01 15.54 20.43
C GLY A 180 8.90 14.20 19.71
N ASN A 181 7.69 13.63 19.61
CA ASN A 181 7.42 12.37 18.91
C ASN A 181 6.12 12.46 18.09
N PRO A 182 6.16 13.06 16.88
CA PRO A 182 4.94 13.26 16.08
C PRO A 182 4.18 11.98 15.75
N PHE A 183 4.89 10.85 15.59
CA PHE A 183 4.25 9.55 15.38
C PHE A 183 3.44 9.06 16.58
N LEU A 184 3.71 9.53 17.79
CA LEU A 184 2.96 9.15 19.00
C LEU A 184 1.96 10.24 19.44
N GLY A 185 2.00 11.40 18.80
CA GLY A 185 1.33 12.62 19.26
C GLY A 185 -0.04 12.87 18.66
N TRP A 186 -0.35 14.16 18.49
CA TRP A 186 -1.64 14.65 18.03
C TRP A 186 -1.77 14.52 16.50
N ARG A 187 -2.28 13.37 16.06
CA ARG A 187 -2.42 13.03 14.64
C ARG A 187 -3.69 12.23 14.32
N ALA A 188 -4.00 12.12 13.03
CA ALA A 188 -5.06 11.28 12.48
C ALA A 188 -6.43 11.56 13.11
N ILE A 189 -7.14 10.51 13.53
CA ILE A 189 -8.48 10.64 14.11
C ILE A 189 -8.52 11.56 15.33
N ARG A 190 -7.43 11.66 16.09
CA ARG A 190 -7.34 12.56 17.25
C ARG A 190 -7.51 14.03 16.83
N VAL A 191 -6.83 14.44 15.76
CA VAL A 191 -6.97 15.77 15.19
C VAL A 191 -8.39 15.96 14.64
N CYS A 192 -8.92 14.97 13.94
CA CYS A 192 -10.26 15.03 13.35
C CYS A 192 -11.37 15.20 14.42
N LEU A 193 -11.27 14.51 15.55
CA LEU A 193 -12.25 14.60 16.64
C LEU A 193 -12.05 15.88 17.48
N ASP A 194 -10.82 16.30 17.71
CA ASP A 194 -10.53 17.54 18.47
C ASP A 194 -10.83 18.81 17.66
N ARG A 195 -10.73 18.74 16.32
CA ARG A 195 -11.03 19.84 15.37
C ARG A 195 -12.11 19.43 14.36
N PRO A 196 -13.38 19.32 14.79
CA PRO A 196 -14.47 18.94 13.89
C PRO A 196 -14.64 19.87 12.69
N GLU A 197 -14.20 21.12 12.77
CA GLU A 197 -14.22 22.08 11.65
C GLU A 197 -13.35 21.64 10.47
N VAL A 198 -12.34 20.81 10.71
CA VAL A 198 -11.49 20.19 9.68
C VAL A 198 -12.11 18.90 9.16
N PHE A 199 -12.76 18.14 10.05
CA PHE A 199 -13.24 16.81 9.75
C PHE A 199 -14.62 16.77 9.07
N ARG A 200 -15.57 17.57 9.56
CA ARG A 200 -16.96 17.61 9.05
C ARG A 200 -17.02 17.91 7.55
N PRO A 201 -16.25 18.87 6.98
CA PRO A 201 -16.25 19.08 5.52
C PRO A 201 -15.84 17.84 4.73
N GLN A 202 -14.91 17.02 5.24
CA GLN A 202 -14.52 15.76 4.59
C GLN A 202 -15.65 14.73 4.65
N VAL A 203 -16.29 14.58 5.82
CA VAL A 203 -17.44 13.67 5.99
C VAL A 203 -18.59 14.06 5.07
N ARG A 204 -18.93 15.36 5.01
CA ARG A 204 -19.97 15.89 4.12
C ARG A 204 -19.63 15.62 2.65
N ALA A 205 -18.38 15.83 2.25
CA ALA A 205 -17.95 15.58 0.88
C ALA A 205 -18.07 14.09 0.50
N ILE A 206 -17.74 13.18 1.42
CA ILE A 206 -17.90 11.74 1.23
C ILE A 206 -19.39 11.39 1.09
N LEU A 207 -20.26 11.89 1.97
CA LEU A 207 -21.71 11.64 1.92
C LEU A 207 -22.34 12.13 0.60
N ARG A 208 -21.98 13.34 0.16
CA ARG A 208 -22.44 13.92 -1.12
C ARG A 208 -21.99 13.07 -2.32
N ALA A 209 -20.72 12.67 -2.35
CA ALA A 209 -20.21 11.82 -3.44
C ALA A 209 -20.79 10.39 -3.39
N ALA A 210 -21.13 9.88 -2.19
CA ALA A 210 -21.71 8.56 -1.99
C ALA A 210 -23.16 8.44 -2.49
N ALA A 211 -23.83 9.55 -2.83
CA ALA A 211 -25.14 9.51 -3.50
C ALA A 211 -25.09 8.79 -4.86
N HIS A 212 -23.89 8.73 -5.49
CA HIS A 212 -23.72 8.19 -6.84
C HIS A 212 -22.64 7.10 -6.93
N ALA A 213 -22.00 6.71 -5.82
CA ALA A 213 -20.91 5.74 -5.82
C ALA A 213 -20.85 4.95 -4.50
N GLN A 214 -20.26 3.75 -4.55
CA GLN A 214 -20.03 2.90 -3.38
C GLN A 214 -18.80 3.36 -2.59
N LEU A 215 -18.98 4.42 -1.80
CA LEU A 215 -17.92 4.97 -0.96
C LEU A 215 -18.00 4.40 0.45
N LYS A 216 -16.83 4.07 1.00
CA LYS A 216 -16.63 3.64 2.40
C LYS A 216 -15.72 4.66 3.09
N LEU A 217 -15.98 4.97 4.36
CA LEU A 217 -15.13 5.81 5.19
C LEU A 217 -14.28 4.93 6.10
N MET A 218 -12.96 5.17 6.17
CA MET A 218 -12.04 4.43 7.03
C MET A 218 -11.28 5.36 7.96
N ILE A 219 -11.25 5.01 9.25
CA ILE A 219 -10.62 5.79 10.30
C ILE A 219 -9.17 5.31 10.54
N PRO A 220 -8.14 6.15 10.37
CA PRO A 220 -6.76 5.84 10.73
C PRO A 220 -6.50 5.99 12.22
N LEU A 221 -5.46 5.27 12.69
CA LEU A 221 -4.87 5.37 14.03
C LEU A 221 -5.86 5.17 15.19
N VAL A 222 -6.88 4.34 14.97
CA VAL A 222 -7.84 4.00 16.02
C VAL A 222 -7.15 3.24 17.14
N THR A 223 -7.53 3.54 18.37
CA THR A 223 -7.07 2.90 19.60
C THR A 223 -8.23 2.51 20.53
N THR A 224 -9.40 3.14 20.39
CA THR A 224 -10.57 2.87 21.24
C THR A 224 -11.87 2.76 20.44
N VAL A 225 -12.92 2.20 21.07
CA VAL A 225 -14.26 2.07 20.46
C VAL A 225 -14.94 3.43 20.33
N GLU A 226 -14.74 4.29 21.31
CA GLU A 226 -15.33 5.63 21.40
C GLU A 226 -14.92 6.50 20.20
N GLU A 227 -13.70 6.35 19.66
CA GLU A 227 -13.26 7.06 18.46
C GLU A 227 -14.11 6.68 17.23
N VAL A 228 -14.54 5.41 17.13
CA VAL A 228 -15.39 4.91 16.06
C VAL A 228 -16.82 5.41 16.22
N GLU A 229 -17.37 5.33 17.43
CA GLU A 229 -18.72 5.79 17.75
C GLU A 229 -18.87 7.30 17.55
N ALA A 230 -17.89 8.09 18.00
CA ALA A 230 -17.86 9.54 17.78
C ALA A 230 -17.81 9.88 16.29
N THR A 231 -17.05 9.13 15.49
CA THR A 231 -17.02 9.31 14.03
C THR A 231 -18.38 8.99 13.39
N ARG A 232 -19.02 7.88 13.79
CA ARG A 232 -20.37 7.53 13.31
C ARG A 232 -21.41 8.59 13.68
N ALA A 233 -21.32 9.17 14.88
CA ALA A 233 -22.19 10.26 15.29
C ALA A 233 -22.03 11.47 14.36
N ILE A 234 -20.80 11.88 14.04
CA ILE A 234 -20.53 12.95 13.08
C ILE A 234 -21.12 12.62 11.70
N VAL A 235 -20.96 11.38 11.20
CA VAL A 235 -21.56 10.95 9.92
C VAL A 235 -23.08 11.10 9.94
N ALA A 236 -23.75 10.67 11.02
CA ALA A 236 -25.20 10.76 11.15
C ALA A 236 -25.69 12.22 11.25
N GLU A 237 -24.99 13.07 12.01
CA GLU A 237 -25.28 14.49 12.12
C GLU A 237 -25.16 15.21 10.77
N GLU A 238 -24.07 14.96 10.04
CA GLU A 238 -23.85 15.60 8.74
C GLU A 238 -24.84 15.12 7.67
N ALA A 239 -25.20 13.84 7.68
CA ALA A 239 -26.25 13.32 6.80
C ALA A 239 -27.61 14.00 7.09
N ALA A 240 -27.97 14.17 8.37
CA ALA A 240 -29.19 14.87 8.76
C ALA A 240 -29.14 16.36 8.38
N ALA A 241 -27.99 17.02 8.52
CA ALA A 241 -27.80 18.41 8.14
C ALA A 241 -27.91 18.61 6.62
N LEU A 242 -27.29 17.73 5.82
CA LEU A 242 -27.39 17.74 4.35
C LEU A 242 -28.84 17.56 3.88
N ARG A 243 -29.56 16.59 4.47
CA ARG A 243 -30.99 16.37 4.20
C ARG A 243 -31.84 17.59 4.54
N THR A 244 -31.61 18.22 5.70
CA THR A 244 -32.33 19.43 6.12
C THR A 244 -32.07 20.60 5.18
N ALA A 245 -30.84 20.70 4.65
CA ALA A 245 -30.46 21.71 3.67
C ALA A 245 -30.94 21.42 2.24
N GLY A 246 -31.57 20.26 1.99
CA GLY A 246 -32.00 19.85 0.65
C GLY A 246 -30.83 19.54 -0.30
N ILE A 247 -29.65 19.21 0.24
CA ILE A 247 -28.47 18.86 -0.54
C ILE A 247 -28.47 17.35 -0.77
N GLU A 248 -28.35 16.92 -2.03
CA GLU A 248 -28.25 15.51 -2.40
C GLU A 248 -27.02 14.85 -1.78
N ALA A 249 -27.25 13.80 -1.00
CA ALA A 249 -26.24 13.02 -0.30
C ALA A 249 -26.79 11.65 0.10
N ALA A 250 -25.91 10.68 0.35
CA ALA A 250 -26.30 9.41 0.95
C ALA A 250 -26.80 9.60 2.39
N GLU A 251 -27.76 8.77 2.82
CA GLU A 251 -28.27 8.79 4.20
C GLU A 251 -27.21 8.34 5.22
N SER A 252 -26.25 7.55 4.77
CA SER A 252 -25.10 7.09 5.56
C SER A 252 -24.02 6.53 4.61
N VAL A 253 -22.84 6.25 5.18
CA VAL A 253 -21.76 5.49 4.52
C VAL A 253 -21.20 4.45 5.47
N PRO A 254 -20.72 3.29 4.99
CA PRO A 254 -20.04 2.34 5.85
C PRO A 254 -18.80 2.95 6.51
N VAL A 255 -18.67 2.77 7.82
CA VAL A 255 -17.55 3.26 8.62
C VAL A 255 -16.71 2.08 9.10
N GLY A 256 -15.50 1.97 8.59
CA GLY A 256 -14.51 0.98 8.98
C GLY A 256 -13.34 1.58 9.73
N VAL A 257 -12.49 0.71 10.27
CA VAL A 257 -11.29 1.11 11.01
C VAL A 257 -10.04 0.54 10.37
N MET A 258 -8.99 1.36 10.35
CA MET A 258 -7.65 0.87 10.06
C MET A 258 -7.04 0.29 11.34
N VAL A 259 -6.86 -1.02 11.38
CA VAL A 259 -6.18 -1.71 12.47
C VAL A 259 -4.68 -1.59 12.25
N GLU A 260 -4.09 -0.53 12.78
CA GLU A 260 -2.68 -0.21 12.60
C GLU A 260 -1.95 0.14 13.89
N THR A 261 -2.62 0.05 15.04
CA THR A 261 -2.04 0.20 16.36
C THR A 261 -2.06 -1.12 17.13
N PRO A 262 -1.11 -1.39 18.03
CA PRO A 262 -1.16 -2.56 18.90
C PRO A 262 -2.43 -2.58 19.76
N ALA A 263 -2.90 -1.40 20.20
CA ALA A 263 -4.17 -1.28 20.92
C ALA A 263 -5.34 -1.81 20.08
N ALA A 264 -5.48 -1.36 18.83
CA ALA A 264 -6.54 -1.82 17.93
C ALA A 264 -6.48 -3.33 17.64
N VAL A 265 -5.28 -3.94 17.63
CA VAL A 265 -5.15 -5.40 17.52
C VAL A 265 -5.69 -6.09 18.78
N LEU A 266 -5.30 -5.60 19.96
CA LEU A 266 -5.69 -6.18 21.24
C LEU A 266 -7.20 -6.11 21.49
N VAL A 267 -7.87 -5.07 20.99
CA VAL A 267 -9.33 -4.89 21.09
C VAL A 267 -10.06 -5.08 19.75
N ALA A 268 -9.46 -5.84 18.82
CA ALA A 268 -10.02 -6.01 17.47
C ALA A 268 -11.44 -6.62 17.48
N ASP A 269 -11.75 -7.47 18.47
CA ASP A 269 -13.09 -8.03 18.68
C ASP A 269 -14.11 -6.93 19.01
N ARG A 270 -13.77 -6.00 19.91
CA ARG A 270 -14.61 -4.86 20.27
C ARG A 270 -14.78 -3.88 19.11
N LEU A 271 -13.70 -3.59 18.37
CA LEU A 271 -13.77 -2.72 17.19
C LEU A 271 -14.64 -3.33 16.10
N ALA A 272 -14.61 -4.66 15.92
CA ALA A 272 -15.43 -5.35 14.95
C ALA A 272 -16.94 -5.30 15.27
N GLU A 273 -17.34 -5.12 16.54
CA GLU A 273 -18.74 -4.96 16.93
C GLU A 273 -19.33 -3.65 16.39
N VAL A 274 -18.54 -2.56 16.34
CA VAL A 274 -19.01 -1.22 15.97
C VAL A 274 -18.64 -0.79 14.54
N ALA A 275 -17.59 -1.38 13.96
CA ALA A 275 -17.15 -1.08 12.60
C ALA A 275 -17.90 -1.92 11.55
N ASP A 276 -18.08 -1.35 10.35
CA ASP A 276 -18.66 -2.07 9.21
C ASP A 276 -17.65 -3.00 8.52
N PHE A 277 -16.36 -2.65 8.58
CA PHE A 277 -15.25 -3.43 8.04
C PHE A 277 -13.94 -3.07 8.74
N LEU A 278 -12.93 -3.93 8.59
CA LEU A 278 -11.58 -3.72 9.10
C LEU A 278 -10.58 -3.65 7.93
N SER A 279 -9.50 -2.91 8.10
CA SER A 279 -8.36 -2.96 7.18
C SER A 279 -7.05 -2.85 7.96
N VAL A 280 -6.10 -3.74 7.72
CA VAL A 280 -4.81 -3.69 8.44
C VAL A 280 -3.84 -2.76 7.74
N GLY A 281 -3.44 -1.70 8.44
CA GLY A 281 -2.36 -0.80 8.04
C GLY A 281 -1.02 -1.33 8.53
N THR A 282 -0.40 -2.26 7.79
CA THR A 282 0.80 -2.98 8.29
C THR A 282 2.00 -2.07 8.54
N ASN A 283 2.10 -0.93 7.86
CA ASN A 283 3.27 -0.06 8.02
C ASN A 283 3.33 0.59 9.41
N ASP A 284 2.20 1.14 9.86
CA ASP A 284 2.09 1.72 11.21
C ASP A 284 2.02 0.59 12.26
N LEU A 285 1.37 -0.54 11.94
CA LEU A 285 1.35 -1.71 12.84
C LEU A 285 2.76 -2.22 13.16
N VAL A 286 3.63 -2.36 12.16
CA VAL A 286 5.03 -2.77 12.34
C VAL A 286 5.77 -1.73 13.17
N GLN A 287 5.63 -0.46 12.81
CA GLN A 287 6.29 0.64 13.51
C GLN A 287 5.95 0.68 15.00
N TYR A 288 4.66 0.63 15.35
CA TYR A 288 4.23 0.74 16.74
C TYR A 288 4.43 -0.55 17.54
N THR A 289 4.26 -1.72 16.92
CA THR A 289 4.47 -3.00 17.61
C THR A 289 5.95 -3.22 17.92
N LEU A 290 6.85 -2.80 17.03
CA LEU A 290 8.30 -2.99 17.19
C LEU A 290 9.00 -1.76 17.78
N ALA A 291 8.27 -0.65 17.99
CA ALA A 291 8.82 0.65 18.37
C ALA A 291 9.96 1.13 17.46
N VAL A 292 9.75 1.02 16.14
CA VAL A 292 10.73 1.39 15.10
C VAL A 292 10.11 2.38 14.13
N ASP A 293 10.64 3.61 14.11
CA ASP A 293 10.29 4.60 13.09
C ASP A 293 10.79 4.15 11.72
N ARG A 294 9.86 3.96 10.77
CA ARG A 294 10.18 3.57 9.39
C ARG A 294 10.95 4.63 8.60
N GLY A 295 10.86 5.90 9.00
CA GLY A 295 11.60 7.01 8.41
C GLY A 295 13.05 7.10 8.91
N ASN A 296 13.39 6.38 9.98
CA ASN A 296 14.71 6.43 10.58
C ASN A 296 15.66 5.42 9.93
N ALA A 297 16.54 5.91 9.04
CA ALA A 297 17.51 5.08 8.32
C ALA A 297 18.41 4.21 9.23
N ARG A 298 18.70 4.65 10.46
CA ARG A 298 19.51 3.86 11.42
C ARG A 298 18.78 2.62 11.95
N LEU A 299 17.46 2.58 11.82
CA LEU A 299 16.60 1.50 12.29
C LEU A 299 16.02 0.67 11.14
N ALA A 300 16.44 0.91 9.89
CA ALA A 300 15.91 0.23 8.71
C ALA A 300 15.93 -1.30 8.86
N ASP A 301 17.06 -1.87 9.34
CA ASP A 301 17.21 -3.31 9.56
C ASP A 301 16.31 -3.88 10.68
N ARG A 302 15.73 -3.01 11.51
CA ARG A 302 14.82 -3.39 12.61
C ARG A 302 13.35 -3.31 12.19
N PHE A 303 13.03 -2.59 11.12
CA PHE A 303 11.68 -2.54 10.57
C PHE A 303 11.40 -3.86 9.83
N THR A 304 10.81 -4.83 10.53
CA THR A 304 10.62 -6.20 10.00
C THR A 304 9.14 -6.59 9.94
N PRO A 305 8.48 -6.48 8.77
CA PRO A 305 7.09 -6.91 8.59
C PRO A 305 6.85 -8.40 8.86
N HIS A 306 7.88 -9.24 8.66
CA HIS A 306 7.84 -10.68 8.95
C HIS A 306 8.14 -11.02 10.42
N HIS A 307 8.13 -10.04 11.34
CA HIS A 307 8.32 -10.34 12.76
C HIS A 307 7.16 -11.22 13.29
N PRO A 308 7.41 -12.26 14.10
CA PRO A 308 6.36 -13.15 14.60
C PRO A 308 5.20 -12.44 15.31
N ALA A 309 5.49 -11.34 16.04
CA ALA A 309 4.45 -10.52 16.66
C ALA A 309 3.47 -9.90 15.64
N ILE A 310 3.95 -9.54 14.44
CA ILE A 310 3.12 -8.97 13.38
C ILE A 310 2.24 -10.05 12.75
N LEU A 311 2.80 -11.24 12.50
CA LEU A 311 1.99 -12.37 12.01
C LEU A 311 0.90 -12.78 13.00
N ARG A 312 1.20 -12.77 14.31
CA ARG A 312 0.20 -13.03 15.36
C ARG A 312 -0.86 -11.94 15.42
N ALA A 313 -0.46 -10.68 15.30
CA ALA A 313 -1.39 -9.56 15.24
C ALA A 313 -2.35 -9.68 14.05
N LEU A 314 -1.82 -9.99 12.86
CA LEU A 314 -2.63 -10.26 11.67
C LEU A 314 -3.60 -11.42 11.89
N ALA A 315 -3.13 -12.55 12.41
CA ALA A 315 -3.97 -13.70 12.71
C ALA A 315 -5.10 -13.35 13.71
N GLN A 316 -4.79 -12.58 14.75
CA GLN A 316 -5.78 -12.12 15.74
C GLN A 316 -6.84 -11.22 15.11
N VAL A 317 -6.46 -10.27 14.27
CA VAL A 317 -7.40 -9.37 13.59
C VAL A 317 -8.30 -10.15 12.61
N ARG A 318 -7.74 -11.10 11.85
CA ARG A 318 -8.52 -11.98 10.98
C ARG A 318 -9.54 -12.79 11.78
N ALA A 319 -9.12 -13.40 12.88
CA ALA A 319 -10.01 -14.18 13.74
C ALA A 319 -11.14 -13.32 14.36
N ALA A 320 -10.83 -12.10 14.80
CA ALA A 320 -11.83 -11.16 15.28
C ALA A 320 -12.85 -10.78 14.19
N ALA A 321 -12.37 -10.52 12.97
CA ALA A 321 -13.23 -10.24 11.81
C ALA A 321 -14.14 -11.44 11.47
N ASP A 322 -13.60 -12.66 11.48
CA ASP A 322 -14.37 -13.88 11.25
C ASP A 322 -15.46 -14.09 12.30
N ALA A 323 -15.12 -13.93 13.58
CA ALA A 323 -16.06 -14.07 14.69
C ALA A 323 -17.22 -13.08 14.61
N ALA A 324 -16.95 -11.86 14.13
CA ALA A 324 -17.95 -10.81 13.95
C ALA A 324 -18.64 -10.81 12.57
N GLY A 325 -18.26 -11.72 11.65
CA GLY A 325 -18.77 -11.77 10.29
C GLY A 325 -18.44 -10.52 9.46
N LYS A 326 -17.32 -9.85 9.74
CA LYS A 326 -16.91 -8.59 9.09
C LYS A 326 -15.90 -8.82 7.97
N GLU A 327 -15.97 -7.96 6.94
CA GLU A 327 -14.93 -7.87 5.92
C GLU A 327 -13.63 -7.39 6.57
N VAL A 328 -12.50 -8.03 6.23
CA VAL A 328 -11.18 -7.53 6.58
C VAL A 328 -10.23 -7.59 5.39
N SER A 329 -9.49 -6.50 5.21
CA SER A 329 -8.48 -6.34 4.16
C SER A 329 -7.11 -5.96 4.72
N VAL A 330 -6.11 -5.87 3.86
CA VAL A 330 -4.79 -5.33 4.20
C VAL A 330 -4.40 -4.28 3.16
N CYS A 331 -4.04 -3.08 3.60
CA CYS A 331 -3.66 -1.96 2.72
C CYS A 331 -2.23 -1.43 2.95
N GLY A 332 -1.48 -2.02 3.88
CA GLY A 332 -0.07 -1.69 4.11
C GLY A 332 0.88 -2.33 3.09
N GLY A 333 2.18 -1.99 3.17
CA GLY A 333 3.20 -2.42 2.20
C GLY A 333 3.32 -3.94 2.03
N MET A 334 2.98 -4.70 3.09
CA MET A 334 2.92 -6.16 3.04
C MET A 334 1.95 -6.69 1.97
N ALA A 335 0.88 -5.96 1.65
CA ALA A 335 -0.05 -6.40 0.61
C ALA A 335 0.58 -6.35 -0.80
N SER A 336 1.56 -5.46 -1.01
CA SER A 336 2.25 -5.26 -2.29
C SER A 336 3.53 -6.08 -2.43
N ASP A 337 4.00 -6.70 -1.34
CA ASP A 337 5.18 -7.56 -1.32
C ASP A 337 4.79 -9.03 -1.56
N PRO A 338 5.37 -9.74 -2.55
CA PRO A 338 4.95 -11.11 -2.88
C PRO A 338 5.10 -12.15 -1.76
N VAL A 339 6.18 -12.09 -0.98
CA VAL A 339 6.37 -13.01 0.15
C VAL A 339 5.32 -12.76 1.22
N SER A 340 5.09 -11.49 1.56
CA SER A 340 4.06 -11.06 2.49
C SER A 340 2.65 -11.40 1.99
N ALA A 341 2.32 -11.16 0.73
CA ALA A 341 1.02 -11.46 0.14
C ALA A 341 0.70 -12.96 0.19
N PHE A 342 1.70 -13.82 -0.03
CA PHE A 342 1.58 -15.27 0.18
C PHE A 342 1.25 -15.61 1.64
N LEU A 343 1.90 -14.96 2.61
CA LEU A 343 1.58 -15.14 4.04
C LEU A 343 0.19 -14.63 4.40
N LEU A 344 -0.20 -13.46 3.89
CA LEU A 344 -1.53 -12.87 4.11
C LEU A 344 -2.65 -13.78 3.56
N LEU A 345 -2.45 -14.33 2.36
CA LEU A 345 -3.32 -15.36 1.80
C LEU A 345 -3.44 -16.57 2.74
N GLY A 346 -2.30 -17.06 3.24
CA GLY A 346 -2.25 -18.18 4.18
C GLY A 346 -2.93 -17.91 5.52
N LEU A 347 -2.84 -16.66 6.01
CA LEU A 347 -3.57 -16.21 7.19
C LEU A 347 -5.07 -16.06 6.95
N GLY A 348 -5.55 -16.21 5.71
CA GLY A 348 -6.98 -16.17 5.37
C GLY A 348 -7.49 -14.80 4.92
N TYR A 349 -6.60 -13.84 4.65
CA TYR A 349 -7.01 -12.58 4.03
C TYR A 349 -7.42 -12.82 2.57
N ARG A 350 -8.60 -12.30 2.21
CA ARG A 350 -9.20 -12.45 0.87
C ARG A 350 -9.25 -11.16 0.08
N THR A 351 -9.02 -10.02 0.75
CA THR A 351 -8.98 -8.70 0.12
C THR A 351 -7.64 -8.05 0.40
N LEU A 352 -6.87 -7.75 -0.64
CA LEU A 352 -5.59 -7.04 -0.55
C LEU A 352 -5.71 -5.74 -1.33
N SER A 353 -5.29 -4.64 -0.70
CA SER A 353 -5.18 -3.34 -1.35
C SER A 353 -3.70 -2.99 -1.53
N VAL A 354 -3.27 -2.90 -2.78
CA VAL A 354 -1.85 -2.86 -3.16
C VAL A 354 -1.54 -1.60 -3.95
N ALA A 355 -0.27 -1.20 -4.01
CA ALA A 355 0.13 -0.13 -4.92
C ALA A 355 -0.26 -0.50 -6.36
N ALA A 356 -0.81 0.45 -7.13
CA ALA A 356 -1.28 0.17 -8.49
C ALA A 356 -0.25 -0.55 -9.39
N PRO A 357 1.06 -0.20 -9.36
CA PRO A 357 2.09 -0.94 -10.10
C PRO A 357 2.26 -2.42 -9.69
N SER A 358 1.93 -2.78 -8.45
CA SER A 358 2.09 -4.14 -7.91
C SER A 358 0.90 -5.06 -8.24
N LEU A 359 -0.23 -4.53 -8.71
CA LEU A 359 -1.43 -5.32 -9.03
C LEU A 359 -1.14 -6.50 -9.98
N PRO A 360 -0.45 -6.33 -11.13
CA PRO A 360 -0.19 -7.44 -12.04
C PRO A 360 0.68 -8.52 -11.39
N LEU A 361 1.68 -8.12 -10.61
CA LEU A 361 2.60 -9.04 -9.91
C LEU A 361 1.87 -9.88 -8.86
N ILE A 362 1.05 -9.25 -8.02
CA ILE A 362 0.28 -9.96 -6.99
C ILE A 362 -0.79 -10.86 -7.64
N ARG A 363 -1.44 -10.40 -8.72
CA ARG A 363 -2.40 -11.22 -9.50
C ARG A 363 -1.73 -12.45 -10.11
N TRP A 364 -0.55 -12.28 -10.71
CA TRP A 364 0.25 -13.37 -11.26
C TRP A 364 0.71 -14.37 -10.18
N LEU A 365 1.12 -13.86 -9.02
CA LEU A 365 1.55 -14.66 -7.86
C LEU A 365 0.42 -15.54 -7.34
N VAL A 366 -0.74 -14.94 -7.05
CA VAL A 366 -1.91 -15.63 -6.51
C VAL A 366 -2.27 -16.84 -7.37
N ARG A 367 -2.20 -16.69 -8.70
CA ARG A 367 -2.52 -17.76 -9.67
C ARG A 367 -1.50 -18.90 -9.73
N ARG A 368 -0.37 -18.80 -9.03
CA ARG A 368 0.69 -19.82 -9.00
C ARG A 368 0.78 -20.56 -7.67
N VAL A 369 0.12 -20.05 -6.64
CA VAL A 369 0.17 -20.63 -5.29
C VAL A 369 -1.11 -21.40 -4.97
N ASP A 370 -0.99 -22.31 -4.02
CA ASP A 370 -2.08 -23.03 -3.39
C ASP A 370 -2.39 -22.36 -2.04
N ALA A 371 -3.66 -22.06 -1.77
CA ALA A 371 -4.06 -21.40 -0.53
C ALA A 371 -3.91 -22.33 0.69
N GLY A 372 -4.07 -23.64 0.52
CA GLY A 372 -3.82 -24.65 1.55
C GLY A 372 -2.34 -24.72 1.96
N GLU A 373 -1.42 -24.72 1.00
CA GLU A 373 0.03 -24.65 1.27
C GLU A 373 0.40 -23.33 1.97
N ALA A 374 -0.17 -22.21 1.51
CA ALA A 374 0.02 -20.91 2.15
C ALA A 374 -0.46 -20.93 3.60
N ALA A 375 -1.63 -21.53 3.87
CA ALA A 375 -2.20 -21.63 5.21
C ALA A 375 -1.33 -22.47 6.15
N ALA A 376 -0.91 -23.66 5.70
CA ALA A 376 -0.02 -24.52 6.49
C ALA A 376 1.30 -23.80 6.83
N CYS A 377 1.85 -23.05 5.87
CA CYS A 377 3.05 -22.24 6.08
C CYS A 377 2.81 -21.13 7.11
N ALA A 378 1.75 -20.32 6.92
CA ALA A 378 1.44 -19.19 7.80
C ALA A 378 1.21 -19.63 9.26
N THR A 379 0.43 -20.70 9.47
CA THR A 379 0.20 -21.26 10.82
C THR A 379 1.50 -21.69 11.50
N ALA A 380 2.39 -22.38 10.77
CA ALA A 380 3.68 -22.79 11.31
C ALA A 380 4.57 -21.57 11.65
N LEU A 381 4.48 -20.49 10.87
CA LEU A 381 5.30 -19.29 11.06
C LEU A 381 4.83 -18.39 12.22
N CYS A 382 3.56 -18.48 12.64
CA CYS A 382 3.10 -17.85 13.89
C CYS A 382 3.84 -18.38 15.14
N ALA A 383 4.39 -19.61 15.06
CA ALA A 383 5.21 -20.22 16.11
C ALA A 383 6.72 -19.97 15.95
N ALA A 384 7.15 -19.28 14.90
CA ALA A 384 8.57 -18.98 14.67
C ALA A 384 9.13 -18.07 15.77
N ARG A 385 10.42 -18.25 16.08
CA ARG A 385 11.11 -17.49 17.13
C ARG A 385 11.69 -16.16 16.66
N THR A 386 11.97 -16.00 15.36
CA THR A 386 12.67 -14.83 14.81
C THR A 386 12.11 -14.42 13.46
N ALA A 387 12.21 -13.12 13.12
CA ALA A 387 11.80 -12.59 11.82
C ALA A 387 12.60 -13.24 10.66
N ALA A 388 13.91 -13.46 10.84
CA ALA A 388 14.74 -14.12 9.83
C ALA A 388 14.26 -15.54 9.51
N ALA A 389 13.87 -16.31 10.55
CA ALA A 389 13.30 -17.65 10.35
C ALA A 389 11.94 -17.60 9.63
N VAL A 390 11.12 -16.59 9.90
CA VAL A 390 9.87 -16.36 9.17
C VAL A 390 10.16 -16.10 7.69
N THR A 391 10.98 -15.10 7.38
CA THR A 391 11.32 -14.72 6.01
C THR A 391 11.91 -15.89 5.23
N ALA A 392 12.91 -16.58 5.79
CA ALA A 392 13.58 -17.68 5.10
C ALA A 392 12.62 -18.84 4.78
N ARG A 393 11.75 -19.20 5.73
CA ARG A 393 10.76 -20.28 5.53
C ARG A 393 9.62 -19.87 4.60
N ALA A 394 9.17 -18.62 4.66
CA ALA A 394 8.18 -18.08 3.74
C ALA A 394 8.70 -18.06 2.30
N ARG A 395 9.94 -17.59 2.09
CA ARG A 395 10.64 -17.66 0.81
C ARG A 395 10.79 -19.11 0.34
N ALA A 396 11.30 -20.01 1.18
CA ALA A 396 11.44 -21.42 0.80
C ALA A 396 10.09 -22.07 0.42
N ALA A 397 9.00 -21.69 1.07
CA ALA A 397 7.67 -22.16 0.72
C ALA A 397 7.18 -21.59 -0.61
N LEU A 398 7.28 -20.28 -0.79
CA LEU A 398 6.88 -19.63 -2.04
C LEU A 398 7.73 -20.10 -3.23
N GLY A 399 9.01 -20.35 -3.00
CA GLY A 399 9.97 -20.86 -3.98
C GLY A 399 9.61 -22.21 -4.61
N ARG A 400 8.70 -22.99 -4.00
CA ARG A 400 8.17 -24.22 -4.61
C ARG A 400 7.14 -23.94 -5.70
N ALA A 401 6.46 -22.80 -5.62
CA ALA A 401 5.41 -22.38 -6.55
C ALA A 401 5.94 -21.43 -7.63
N VAL A 402 6.95 -20.62 -7.29
CA VAL A 402 7.45 -19.53 -8.12
C VAL A 402 8.98 -19.44 -8.04
N ASP A 403 9.66 -19.18 -9.18
CA ASP A 403 11.08 -18.83 -9.15
C ASP A 403 11.25 -17.44 -8.51
N LEU A 404 11.72 -17.42 -7.26
CA LEU A 404 11.92 -16.18 -6.51
C LEU A 404 12.89 -15.23 -7.19
N LYS A 405 13.82 -15.73 -8.00
CA LYS A 405 14.78 -14.88 -8.74
C LYS A 405 14.11 -14.00 -9.78
N LEU A 406 12.85 -14.28 -10.14
CA LEU A 406 12.05 -13.41 -11.00
C LEU A 406 11.53 -12.17 -10.26
N ILE A 407 11.35 -12.28 -8.95
CA ILE A 407 10.71 -11.25 -8.11
C ILE A 407 11.76 -10.51 -7.26
N GLU A 408 12.71 -11.27 -6.73
CA GLU A 408 13.83 -10.84 -5.91
C GLU A 408 15.12 -11.43 -6.54
N PRO A 409 15.79 -10.72 -7.47
CA PRO A 409 16.97 -11.24 -8.16
C PRO A 409 18.12 -11.66 -7.22
N ASP A 410 18.16 -11.07 -6.03
CA ASP A 410 19.16 -11.31 -4.97
C ASP A 410 18.72 -12.34 -3.91
N ALA A 411 17.56 -13.01 -4.08
CA ALA A 411 17.00 -13.96 -3.10
C ALA A 411 17.56 -15.38 -3.14
#